data_AF-A0A7T2VUN6-F1
#
_entry.id   AF-A0A7T2VUN6-F1
#
_cell.length_a   1.000
_cell.length_b   1.000
_cell.length_c   1.000
_cell.angle_alpha   90.00
_cell.angle_beta   90.00
_cell.angle_gamma   90.00
#
_symmetry.space_group_name_H-M   'P 1'
#
loop_
_entity.id
_entity.type
_entity.pdbx_description
1 polymer ?
#
loop_
_entity_poly.entity_id
_entity_poly.type
_entity_poly.pdbx_seq_one_letter_code
_entity_poly.pdbx_strand_id
1 'polypeptide(L)'
;MKGAHNIHLLALPFQKHYYTYLSQTPIKGAIMVHDLPIAYHNLVNQVNGGYSSKGYFKSPKPSPDALDAVYIPYIAGLYPRPVNRPYLVPNLLDQEAFQFSQELGDQEIIFYEDQAAVAYLAFPDDLKGSRSEPKVYYQNFATGQKLLLAQDFETFLGLGQKRHFPLPAPPIDSYHRANAAFLHLNGVADLDRLLQRYWRHPNQTWFLKWVTYFSQHPEESYRDLAQVYLKDLEKK
;
A
#
# COMPACT_ATOMS: atom_id res chain seq x y z
N MET A 1 22.57 1.01 18.26
CA MET A 1 22.27 0.25 17.02
C MET A 1 20.86 0.60 16.57
N LYS A 2 20.71 1.60 15.69
CA LYS A 2 19.42 2.01 15.10
C LYS A 2 19.46 1.62 13.63
N GLY A 3 18.60 0.70 13.18
CA GLY A 3 18.60 0.32 11.75
C GLY A 3 17.68 -0.83 11.31
N ALA A 4 17.05 -1.61 12.21
CA ALA A 4 16.36 -2.83 11.79
C ALA A 4 14.81 -2.83 11.94
N HIS A 5 14.18 -1.73 12.39
CA HIS A 5 12.78 -1.82 12.85
C HIS A 5 11.74 -1.03 12.05
N ASN A 6 12.11 -0.14 11.15
CA ASN A 6 11.13 0.68 10.44
C ASN A 6 10.55 -0.05 9.20
N ILE A 7 9.34 0.34 8.81
CA ILE A 7 8.73 0.01 7.52
C ILE A 7 9.67 0.46 6.40
N HIS A 8 9.96 -0.44 5.48
CA HIS A 8 10.42 -0.13 4.13
C HIS A 8 9.39 -0.62 3.12
N LEU A 9 9.46 -0.09 1.90
CA LEU A 9 8.55 -0.42 0.82
C LEU A 9 9.13 -1.48 -0.11
N LEU A 10 8.27 -2.38 -0.56
CA LEU A 10 8.51 -3.39 -1.57
C LEU A 10 7.92 -2.90 -2.89
N ALA A 11 8.77 -2.85 -3.91
CA ALA A 11 8.37 -2.50 -5.27
C ALA A 11 7.51 -3.62 -5.87
N LEU A 12 6.47 -3.24 -6.63
CA LEU A 12 5.84 -4.20 -7.55
C LEU A 12 6.81 -4.49 -8.69
N PRO A 13 7.09 -5.77 -9.00
CA PRO A 13 8.14 -6.13 -9.95
C PRO A 13 7.86 -5.68 -11.39
N PHE A 14 6.58 -5.48 -11.72
CA PHE A 14 6.09 -5.04 -13.03
C PHE A 14 5.59 -3.59 -13.03
N GLN A 15 5.90 -2.82 -11.98
CA GLN A 15 5.61 -1.39 -11.89
C GLN A 15 6.92 -0.62 -12.10
N LYS A 16 6.91 0.33 -13.04
CA LYS A 16 8.05 1.24 -13.20
C LYS A 16 8.11 2.20 -12.02
N HIS A 17 9.30 2.38 -11.46
CA HIS A 17 9.57 3.35 -10.41
C HIS A 17 10.41 4.48 -11.00
N TYR A 18 9.96 5.71 -10.80
CA TYR A 18 10.64 6.91 -11.27
C TYR A 18 11.06 7.74 -10.07
N TYR A 19 12.29 8.25 -10.11
CA TYR A 19 12.82 9.18 -9.13
C TYR A 19 12.73 10.58 -9.72
N THR A 20 11.73 11.35 -9.31
CA THR A 20 11.60 12.76 -9.69
C THR A 20 11.11 13.53 -8.48
N TYR A 21 11.88 14.55 -8.09
CA TYR A 21 11.55 15.39 -6.95
C TYR A 21 10.74 16.60 -7.42
N LEU A 22 9.51 16.73 -6.91
CA LEU A 22 8.52 17.72 -7.34
C LEU A 22 8.11 18.64 -6.18
N SER A 23 9.08 19.30 -5.54
CA SER A 23 8.85 20.02 -4.27
C SER A 23 7.82 21.15 -4.31
N GLN A 24 7.61 21.78 -5.47
CA GLN A 24 6.67 22.89 -5.63
C GLN A 24 5.32 22.48 -6.21
N THR A 25 5.02 21.18 -6.23
CA THR A 25 3.73 20.69 -6.71
C THR A 25 2.69 20.71 -5.59
N PRO A 26 1.48 21.27 -5.81
CA PRO A 26 0.39 21.19 -4.84
C PRO A 26 -0.14 19.76 -4.73
N ILE A 27 -0.60 19.38 -3.54
CA ILE A 27 -1.26 18.10 -3.27
C ILE A 27 -2.76 18.29 -3.11
N LYS A 28 -3.19 19.11 -2.13
CA LYS A 28 -4.59 19.44 -1.83
C LYS A 28 -4.63 20.74 -1.04
N GLY A 29 -5.57 21.63 -1.37
CA GLY A 29 -5.70 22.92 -0.69
C GLY A 29 -4.40 23.72 -0.72
N ALA A 30 -3.91 24.11 0.45
CA ALA A 30 -2.65 24.83 0.62
C ALA A 30 -1.41 23.92 0.80
N ILE A 31 -1.59 22.60 0.89
CA ILE A 31 -0.53 21.64 1.18
C ILE A 31 0.25 21.33 -0.11
N MET A 32 1.56 21.50 -0.02
CA MET A 32 2.52 21.27 -1.09
C MET A 32 3.36 20.02 -0.82
N VAL A 33 4.01 19.48 -1.85
CA VAL A 33 4.91 18.32 -1.69
C VAL A 33 6.01 18.55 -0.66
N HIS A 34 6.56 19.76 -0.56
CA HIS A 34 7.59 20.07 0.42
C HIS A 34 7.09 20.13 1.88
N ASP A 35 5.78 20.18 2.09
CA ASP A 35 5.19 20.15 3.44
C ASP A 35 5.12 18.72 4.00
N LEU A 36 5.29 17.69 3.16
CA LEU A 36 5.28 16.30 3.61
C LEU A 36 6.40 16.03 4.62
N PRO A 37 6.17 15.11 5.58
CA PRO A 37 7.20 14.71 6.52
C PRO A 37 8.49 14.26 5.83
N ILE A 38 9.65 14.61 6.39
CA ILE A 38 10.96 14.17 5.88
C ILE A 38 11.00 12.63 5.78
N ALA A 39 10.41 11.93 6.75
CA ALA A 39 10.29 10.47 6.73
C ALA A 39 9.48 9.96 5.51
N TYR A 40 8.48 10.70 5.04
CA TYR A 40 7.73 10.37 3.83
C TYR A 40 8.60 10.49 2.59
N HIS A 41 9.34 11.61 2.46
CA HIS A 41 10.30 11.81 1.38
C HIS A 41 11.36 10.71 1.35
N ASN A 42 11.93 10.36 2.50
CA ASN A 42 12.91 9.29 2.61
C ASN A 42 12.36 7.94 2.15
N LEU A 43 11.10 7.65 2.48
CA LEU A 43 10.44 6.40 2.10
C LEU A 43 10.24 6.31 0.57
N VAL A 44 9.70 7.35 -0.04
CA VAL A 44 9.42 7.37 -1.49
C VAL A 44 10.69 7.51 -2.35
N ASN A 45 11.78 8.02 -1.77
CA ASN A 45 13.09 8.00 -2.41
C ASN A 45 13.72 6.61 -2.47
N GLN A 46 13.29 5.67 -1.62
CA GLN A 46 13.72 4.26 -1.70
C GLN A 46 12.88 3.51 -2.74
N VAL A 47 11.55 3.63 -2.64
CA VAL A 47 10.59 3.07 -3.59
C VAL A 47 9.41 4.03 -3.70
N ASN A 48 9.20 4.60 -4.90
CA ASN A 48 8.20 5.63 -5.09
C ASN A 48 6.77 5.07 -5.17
N GLY A 49 6.18 4.87 -3.99
CA GLY A 49 4.93 4.15 -3.80
C GLY A 49 5.16 2.64 -3.90
N GLY A 50 4.76 1.92 -2.87
CA GLY A 50 5.07 0.49 -2.76
C GLY A 50 4.29 -0.19 -1.65
N TYR A 51 4.55 -1.48 -1.47
CA TYR A 51 3.89 -2.30 -0.48
C TYR A 51 4.69 -2.33 0.82
N SER A 52 4.00 -2.17 1.95
CA SER A 52 4.61 -2.10 3.28
C SER A 52 5.16 -3.46 3.70
N SER A 53 6.46 -3.53 4.01
CA SER A 53 7.09 -4.73 4.60
C SER A 53 6.52 -5.11 5.98
N LYS A 54 5.90 -4.15 6.67
CA LYS A 54 5.23 -4.31 7.97
C LYS A 54 3.92 -3.51 8.01
N GLY A 55 2.90 -4.01 7.33
CA GLY A 55 1.63 -3.28 7.13
C GLY A 55 0.61 -3.35 8.27
N TYR A 56 0.87 -4.06 9.38
CA TYR A 56 -0.12 -4.22 10.46
C TYR A 56 0.11 -3.24 11.60
N PHE A 57 -0.97 -2.58 12.03
CA PHE A 57 -0.94 -1.58 13.11
C PHE A 57 -1.95 -1.95 14.18
N LYS A 58 -1.51 -1.96 15.44
CA LYS A 58 -2.37 -2.34 16.57
C LYS A 58 -3.63 -1.49 16.61
N SER A 59 -4.77 -2.13 16.84
CA SER A 59 -6.08 -1.48 16.99
C SER A 59 -6.71 -1.85 18.33
N PRO A 60 -7.27 -0.89 19.07
CA PRO A 60 -7.97 -1.16 20.34
C PRO A 60 -9.33 -1.86 20.14
N LYS A 61 -9.87 -1.84 18.91
CA LYS A 61 -11.11 -2.53 18.52
C LYS A 61 -10.82 -3.46 17.36
N PRO A 62 -11.53 -4.59 17.23
CA PRO A 62 -11.40 -5.45 16.06
C PRO A 62 -11.53 -4.64 14.77
N SER A 63 -10.61 -4.86 13.84
CA SER A 63 -10.68 -4.29 12.49
C SER A 63 -11.77 -4.99 11.68
N PRO A 64 -12.12 -4.49 10.48
CA PRO A 64 -13.04 -5.19 9.58
C PRO A 64 -12.62 -6.63 9.24
N ASP A 65 -11.32 -6.94 9.37
CA ASP A 65 -10.76 -8.29 9.19
C ASP A 65 -10.89 -9.16 10.46
N ALA A 66 -11.63 -8.70 11.48
CA ALA A 66 -11.74 -9.30 12.81
C ALA A 66 -10.39 -9.48 13.54
N LEU A 67 -9.39 -8.66 13.20
CA LEU A 67 -8.07 -8.67 13.82
C LEU A 67 -7.94 -7.59 14.89
N ASP A 68 -7.06 -7.78 15.87
CA ASP A 68 -6.61 -6.74 16.82
C ASP A 68 -5.68 -5.69 16.17
N ALA A 69 -5.71 -5.58 14.84
CA ALA A 69 -4.88 -4.69 14.05
C ALA A 69 -5.58 -4.28 12.76
N VAL A 70 -5.29 -3.07 12.29
CA VAL A 70 -5.63 -2.62 10.93
C VAL A 70 -4.50 -2.95 9.97
N TYR A 71 -4.83 -3.18 8.70
CA TYR A 71 -3.86 -3.51 7.67
C TYR A 71 -3.76 -2.39 6.63
N ILE A 72 -2.53 -1.90 6.43
CA ILE A 72 -2.14 -0.89 5.45
C ILE A 72 -1.05 -1.52 4.57
N PRO A 73 -1.44 -2.30 3.55
CA PRO A 73 -0.52 -3.06 2.69
C PRO A 73 0.36 -2.21 1.81
N TYR A 74 0.00 -0.94 1.54
CA TYR A 74 0.75 -0.08 0.64
C TYR A 74 0.73 1.37 1.13
N ILE A 75 1.68 2.16 0.61
CA ILE A 75 1.75 3.62 0.80
C ILE A 75 1.88 4.26 -0.59
N ALA A 76 1.07 5.30 -0.84
CA ALA A 76 1.02 6.01 -2.11
C ALA A 76 2.37 6.67 -2.47
N GLY A 77 2.69 6.70 -3.76
CA GLY A 77 3.88 7.39 -4.27
C GLY A 77 3.64 8.89 -4.45
N LEU A 78 4.66 9.62 -4.89
CA LEU A 78 4.58 11.05 -5.26
C LEU A 78 4.63 11.29 -6.78
N TYR A 79 4.65 10.23 -7.59
CA TYR A 79 4.85 10.38 -9.03
C TYR A 79 3.54 10.35 -9.82
N PRO A 80 3.29 11.36 -10.68
CA PRO A 80 2.20 11.34 -11.65
C PRO A 80 2.29 10.11 -12.55
N ARG A 81 1.34 9.18 -12.41
CA ARG A 81 1.31 7.98 -13.26
C ARG A 81 0.29 8.18 -14.36
N PRO A 82 0.63 7.84 -15.62
CA PRO A 82 -0.40 7.62 -16.59
C PRO A 82 -1.21 6.37 -16.17
N VAL A 83 -2.53 6.57 -16.01
CA VAL A 83 -3.63 5.59 -16.08
C VAL A 83 -4.22 5.06 -14.75
N ASN A 84 -5.56 5.15 -14.72
CA ASN A 84 -6.58 4.46 -13.91
C ASN A 84 -6.39 2.93 -13.84
N ARG A 85 -5.43 2.43 -13.06
CA ARG A 85 -5.23 0.99 -12.84
C ARG A 85 -5.36 0.66 -11.35
N PRO A 86 -6.48 0.04 -10.91
CA PRO A 86 -6.76 -0.19 -9.48
C PRO A 86 -5.79 -1.19 -8.80
N TYR A 87 -4.92 -1.84 -9.56
CA TYR A 87 -3.92 -2.78 -9.04
C TYR A 87 -2.51 -2.18 -8.95
N LEU A 88 -2.30 -0.95 -9.42
CA LEU A 88 -1.04 -0.22 -9.25
C LEU A 88 -1.14 0.66 -8.01
N VAL A 89 -0.02 0.87 -7.33
CA VAL A 89 0.00 1.77 -6.17
C VAL A 89 -0.45 3.18 -6.60
N PRO A 90 -1.45 3.80 -5.94
CA PRO A 90 -1.89 5.15 -6.22
C PRO A 90 -0.80 6.19 -6.00
N ASN A 91 -1.06 7.38 -6.53
CA ASN A 91 -0.22 8.55 -6.37
C ASN A 91 -0.90 9.55 -5.44
N LEU A 92 -0.15 10.04 -4.46
CA LEU A 92 -0.60 11.01 -3.48
C LEU A 92 -0.95 12.36 -4.11
N LEU A 93 -0.39 12.72 -5.27
CA LEU A 93 -0.78 13.96 -5.97
C LEU A 93 -2.19 13.88 -6.57
N ASP A 94 -2.72 12.68 -6.78
CA ASP A 94 -4.04 12.48 -7.38
C ASP A 94 -5.11 12.36 -6.26
N GLN A 95 -5.14 13.32 -5.33
CA GLN A 95 -6.02 13.27 -4.16
C GLN A 95 -7.51 13.11 -4.53
N GLU A 96 -7.94 13.65 -5.66
CA GLU A 96 -9.32 13.56 -6.14
C GLU A 96 -9.70 12.16 -6.65
N ALA A 97 -8.71 11.30 -6.94
CA ALA A 97 -8.95 9.93 -7.37
C ALA A 97 -9.29 8.98 -6.21
N PHE A 98 -9.03 9.38 -4.96
CA PHE A 98 -9.44 8.64 -3.77
C PHE A 98 -10.93 8.85 -3.52
N GLN A 99 -11.66 7.74 -3.33
CA GLN A 99 -13.10 7.72 -3.14
C GLN A 99 -13.55 8.60 -1.97
N PHE A 100 -12.79 8.60 -0.87
CA PHE A 100 -13.16 9.31 0.37
C PHE A 100 -12.51 10.69 0.50
N SER A 101 -11.91 11.23 -0.57
CA SER A 101 -11.23 12.53 -0.55
C SER A 101 -12.14 13.69 -0.12
N GLN A 102 -13.42 13.66 -0.54
CA GLN A 102 -14.43 14.67 -0.23
C GLN A 102 -15.05 14.53 1.17
N GLU A 103 -14.86 13.39 1.82
CA GLU A 103 -15.33 13.12 3.18
C GLU A 103 -14.31 13.59 4.25
N LEU A 104 -13.10 13.95 3.80
CA LEU A 104 -12.04 14.51 4.63
C LEU A 104 -11.84 16.00 4.33
N GLY A 105 -11.39 16.76 5.31
CA GLY A 105 -11.13 18.19 5.17
C GLY A 105 -9.93 18.52 4.27
N ASP A 106 -9.68 19.82 4.12
CA ASP A 106 -8.61 20.35 3.27
C ASP A 106 -7.20 20.12 3.84
N GLN A 107 -7.09 19.78 5.13
CA GLN A 107 -5.81 19.53 5.81
C GLN A 107 -5.48 18.03 5.89
N GLU A 108 -6.29 17.18 5.27
CA GLU A 108 -6.13 15.73 5.29
C GLU A 108 -5.67 15.20 3.92
N ILE A 109 -4.50 14.57 3.91
CA ILE A 109 -3.90 13.96 2.72
C ILE A 109 -3.95 12.45 2.82
N ILE A 110 -4.71 11.80 1.94
CA ILE A 110 -4.81 10.35 1.86
C ILE A 110 -3.52 9.79 1.25
N PHE A 111 -2.91 8.82 1.93
CA PHE A 111 -1.77 8.06 1.40
C PHE A 111 -2.07 6.55 1.23
N TYR A 112 -3.25 6.11 1.66
CA TYR A 112 -3.72 4.74 1.52
C TYR A 112 -5.25 4.72 1.50
N GLU A 113 -5.82 3.96 0.57
CA GLU A 113 -7.25 3.66 0.48
C GLU A 113 -7.44 2.24 -0.04
N ASP A 114 -8.25 1.46 0.65
CA ASP A 114 -8.67 0.15 0.17
C ASP A 114 -10.12 -0.11 0.59
N GLN A 115 -11.02 -0.13 -0.38
CA GLN A 115 -12.47 -0.13 -0.15
C GLN A 115 -12.84 1.02 0.80
N ALA A 116 -13.52 0.73 1.92
CA ALA A 116 -13.94 1.73 2.89
C ALA A 116 -12.84 2.16 3.90
N ALA A 117 -11.62 1.62 3.80
CA ALA A 117 -10.54 1.90 4.72
C ALA A 117 -9.57 2.93 4.13
N VAL A 118 -9.25 3.96 4.91
CA VAL A 118 -8.36 5.06 4.52
C VAL A 118 -7.31 5.29 5.60
N ALA A 119 -6.08 5.59 5.21
CA ALA A 119 -5.10 6.19 6.11
C ALA A 119 -4.56 7.49 5.50
N TYR A 120 -4.44 8.51 6.36
CA TYR A 120 -4.18 9.87 5.94
C TYR A 120 -3.30 10.63 6.93
N LEU A 121 -2.60 11.62 6.41
CA LEU A 121 -1.86 12.64 7.16
C LEU A 121 -2.83 13.77 7.50
N ALA A 122 -2.95 14.13 8.78
CA ALA A 122 -3.75 15.27 9.24
C ALA A 122 -2.80 16.42 9.62
N PHE A 123 -2.70 17.41 8.74
CA PHE A 123 -1.87 18.58 8.93
C PHE A 123 -2.49 19.56 9.94
N PRO A 124 -1.66 20.31 10.68
CA PRO A 124 -2.14 21.41 11.50
C PRO A 124 -2.65 22.57 10.63
N ASP A 125 -3.62 23.35 11.15
CA ASP A 125 -4.19 24.50 10.44
C ASP A 125 -3.14 25.57 10.08
N ASP A 126 -2.10 25.70 10.90
CA ASP A 126 -0.96 26.58 10.64
C ASP A 126 0.27 25.79 10.17
N LEU A 127 0.40 25.70 8.85
CA LEU A 127 1.54 25.10 8.16
C LEU A 127 2.84 25.94 8.29
N LYS A 128 2.73 27.25 8.56
CA LYS A 128 3.89 28.17 8.55
C LYS A 128 4.53 28.35 9.92
N GLY A 129 3.78 28.09 11.00
CA GLY A 129 4.20 28.38 12.37
C GLY A 129 4.57 27.18 13.24
N SER A 130 4.28 25.94 12.83
CA SER A 130 4.43 24.79 13.72
C SER A 130 5.54 23.82 13.29
N ARG A 131 6.41 23.44 14.24
CA ARG A 131 7.21 22.21 14.19
C ARG A 131 6.34 20.94 14.27
N SER A 132 5.02 21.07 14.16
CA SER A 132 4.10 19.96 14.35
C SER A 132 3.99 19.21 13.03
N GLU A 133 4.63 18.05 12.97
CA GLU A 133 4.41 17.12 11.87
C GLU A 133 2.92 16.70 11.82
N PRO A 134 2.39 16.37 10.63
CA PRO A 134 1.04 15.85 10.51
C PRO A 134 0.89 14.53 11.28
N LYS A 135 -0.24 14.39 11.96
CA LYS A 135 -0.61 13.14 12.64
C LYS A 135 -1.04 12.09 11.64
N VAL A 136 -0.85 10.81 11.96
CA VAL A 136 -1.26 9.71 11.09
C VAL A 136 -2.55 9.08 11.63
N TYR A 137 -3.61 9.12 10.83
CA TYR A 137 -4.89 8.53 11.16
C TYR A 137 -5.24 7.37 10.23
N TYR A 138 -6.04 6.46 10.77
CA TYR A 138 -6.79 5.46 10.02
C TYR A 138 -8.28 5.68 10.25
N GLN A 139 -9.07 5.58 9.19
CA GLN A 139 -10.52 5.64 9.26
C GLN A 139 -11.13 4.56 8.37
N ASN A 140 -12.10 3.83 8.91
CA ASN A 140 -12.92 2.91 8.15
C ASN A 140 -14.36 3.45 8.11
N PHE A 141 -14.79 3.88 6.93
CA PHE A 141 -16.10 4.51 6.73
C PHE A 141 -17.27 3.53 6.85
N ALA A 142 -17.07 2.24 6.58
CA ALA A 142 -18.12 1.23 6.72
C ALA A 142 -18.46 0.91 8.18
N THR A 143 -17.49 1.02 9.09
CA THR A 143 -17.64 0.71 10.52
C THR A 143 -17.67 1.95 11.41
N GLY A 144 -17.39 3.14 10.86
CA GLY A 144 -17.19 4.37 11.62
C GLY A 144 -15.95 4.36 12.53
N GLN A 145 -15.06 3.38 12.38
CA GLN A 145 -13.85 3.28 13.18
C GLN A 145 -12.86 4.38 12.78
N LYS A 146 -12.43 5.21 13.73
CA LYS A 146 -11.36 6.20 13.56
C LYS A 146 -10.29 5.98 14.61
N LEU A 147 -9.03 5.89 14.19
CA LEU A 147 -7.88 5.59 15.02
C LEU A 147 -6.75 6.57 14.74
N LEU A 148 -6.18 7.14 15.81
CA LEU A 148 -4.87 7.78 15.73
C LEU A 148 -3.81 6.68 15.74
N LEU A 149 -3.11 6.50 14.62
CA LEU A 149 -2.05 5.49 14.49
C LEU A 149 -0.72 5.97 15.06
N ALA A 150 -0.38 7.25 14.84
CA ALA A 150 0.85 7.85 15.36
C ALA A 150 0.75 9.38 15.45
N GLN A 151 1.59 9.98 16.29
CA GLN A 151 1.68 11.45 16.42
C GLN A 151 2.39 12.12 15.24
N ASP A 152 3.20 11.36 14.51
CA ASP A 152 4.00 11.80 13.37
C ASP A 152 4.29 10.61 12.44
N PHE A 153 4.78 10.90 11.23
CA PHE A 153 4.97 9.86 10.23
C PHE A 153 6.19 8.97 10.50
N GLU A 154 7.25 9.51 11.11
CA GLU A 154 8.42 8.69 11.49
C GLU A 154 8.04 7.61 12.51
N THR A 155 7.27 7.99 13.54
CA THR A 155 6.73 7.08 14.55
C THR A 155 5.80 6.06 13.93
N PHE A 156 4.94 6.45 12.99
CA PHE A 156 4.11 5.52 12.22
C PHE A 156 4.96 4.44 11.54
N LEU A 157 6.04 4.81 10.85
CA LEU A 157 6.94 3.84 10.21
C LEU A 157 7.59 2.88 11.22
N GLY A 158 7.79 3.30 12.47
CA GLY A 158 8.34 2.46 13.54
C GLY A 158 7.33 1.50 14.18
N LEU A 159 6.03 1.79 14.10
CA LEU A 159 4.96 0.99 14.76
C LEU A 159 4.48 -0.20 13.92
N GLY A 160 4.81 -0.26 12.64
CA GLY A 160 4.40 -1.33 11.74
C GLY A 160 4.87 -2.71 12.20
N GLN A 161 3.95 -3.68 12.19
CA GLN A 161 4.20 -5.08 12.52
C GLN A 161 4.17 -5.96 11.27
N LYS A 162 5.08 -6.93 11.20
CA LYS A 162 4.99 -8.02 10.23
C LYS A 162 4.05 -9.07 10.79
N ARG A 163 3.00 -9.41 10.04
CA ARG A 163 2.17 -10.58 10.27
C ARG A 163 2.03 -11.30 8.94
N HIS A 164 2.11 -12.62 8.96
CA HIS A 164 2.02 -13.43 7.76
C HIS A 164 0.68 -14.15 7.74
N PHE A 165 -0.04 -13.97 6.63
CA PHE A 165 -1.27 -14.67 6.32
C PHE A 165 -1.12 -15.23 4.90
N PRO A 166 -1.28 -16.55 4.69
CA PRO A 166 -1.08 -17.18 3.38
C PRO A 166 -2.02 -16.65 2.28
N LEU A 167 -3.20 -16.19 2.68
CA LEU A 167 -4.20 -15.56 1.83
C LEU A 167 -4.68 -14.27 2.50
N PRO A 168 -5.10 -13.26 1.72
CA PRO A 168 -5.82 -12.12 2.27
C PRO A 168 -7.01 -12.57 3.14
N ALA A 169 -7.16 -11.96 4.31
CA ALA A 169 -8.26 -12.27 5.22
C ALA A 169 -9.62 -11.91 4.57
N PRO A 170 -10.61 -12.84 4.53
CA PRO A 170 -11.98 -12.49 4.20
C PRO A 170 -12.52 -11.47 5.23
N PRO A 171 -13.34 -10.48 4.83
CA PRO A 171 -14.05 -10.36 3.57
C PRO A 171 -13.36 -9.52 2.48
N ILE A 172 -12.19 -8.90 2.77
CA ILE A 172 -11.60 -7.89 1.88
C ILE A 172 -10.60 -8.54 0.93
N ASP A 173 -11.07 -8.80 -0.29
CA ASP A 173 -10.27 -9.31 -1.41
C ASP A 173 -10.04 -8.18 -2.43
N SER A 174 -8.99 -7.38 -2.23
CA SER A 174 -8.59 -6.27 -3.10
C SER A 174 -7.30 -6.57 -3.86
N TYR A 175 -7.08 -5.88 -4.99
CA TYR A 175 -5.82 -5.99 -5.72
C TYR A 175 -4.61 -5.65 -4.85
N HIS A 176 -4.74 -4.65 -3.96
CA HIS A 176 -3.65 -4.25 -3.09
C HIS A 176 -3.32 -5.33 -2.06
N ARG A 177 -4.33 -5.97 -1.46
CA ARG A 177 -4.10 -7.09 -0.55
C ARG A 177 -3.53 -8.32 -1.27
N ALA A 178 -4.03 -8.62 -2.47
CA ALA A 178 -3.51 -9.69 -3.30
C ALA A 178 -2.04 -9.47 -3.67
N ASN A 179 -1.70 -8.26 -4.15
CA ASN A 179 -0.33 -7.87 -4.46
C ASN A 179 0.58 -7.96 -3.24
N ALA A 180 0.12 -7.49 -2.08
CA ALA A 180 0.87 -7.60 -0.84
C ALA A 180 1.13 -9.07 -0.47
N ALA A 181 0.14 -9.96 -0.65
CA ALA A 181 0.29 -11.38 -0.38
C ALA A 181 1.32 -12.04 -1.32
N PHE A 182 1.29 -11.74 -2.62
CA PHE A 182 2.30 -12.21 -3.58
C PHE A 182 3.72 -11.71 -3.24
N LEU A 183 3.86 -10.50 -2.68
CA LEU A 183 5.17 -9.97 -2.27
C LEU A 183 5.69 -10.57 -0.95
N HIS A 184 4.81 -11.13 -0.10
CA HIS A 184 5.15 -11.62 1.25
C HIS A 184 5.03 -13.15 1.37
N LEU A 185 5.18 -13.86 0.26
CA LEU A 185 5.23 -15.32 0.21
C LEU A 185 6.24 -15.88 1.22
N ASN A 186 5.87 -16.97 1.89
CA ASN A 186 6.74 -17.71 2.79
C ASN A 186 7.10 -19.11 2.26
N GLY A 187 6.74 -19.41 1.01
CA GLY A 187 7.01 -20.68 0.37
C GLY A 187 6.19 -20.89 -0.91
N VAL A 188 6.58 -21.91 -1.68
CA VAL A 188 5.86 -22.31 -2.92
C VAL A 188 4.40 -22.71 -2.65
N ALA A 189 4.10 -23.24 -1.46
CA ALA A 189 2.74 -23.59 -1.08
C ALA A 189 1.83 -22.35 -0.97
N ASP A 190 2.35 -21.21 -0.51
CA ASP A 190 1.60 -19.96 -0.48
C ASP A 190 1.38 -19.43 -1.89
N LEU A 191 2.39 -19.57 -2.77
CA LEU A 191 2.26 -19.19 -4.17
C LEU A 191 1.14 -19.98 -4.84
N ASP A 192 1.12 -21.31 -4.67
CA ASP A 192 0.08 -22.15 -5.26
C ASP A 192 -1.32 -21.73 -4.78
N ARG A 193 -1.49 -21.50 -3.47
CA ARG A 193 -2.77 -21.01 -2.92
C ARG A 193 -3.20 -19.69 -3.55
N LEU A 194 -2.30 -18.72 -3.71
CA LEU A 194 -2.61 -17.44 -4.34
C LEU A 194 -2.92 -17.60 -5.84
N LEU A 195 -2.15 -18.42 -6.56
CA LEU A 195 -2.39 -18.67 -7.99
C LEU A 195 -3.74 -19.36 -8.21
N GLN A 196 -4.09 -20.37 -7.40
CA GLN A 196 -5.41 -21.02 -7.44
C GLN A 196 -6.53 -20.03 -7.13
N ARG A 197 -6.36 -19.18 -6.10
CA ARG A 197 -7.36 -18.18 -5.69
C ARG A 197 -7.65 -17.18 -6.81
N TYR A 198 -6.62 -16.70 -7.48
CA TYR A 198 -6.73 -15.63 -8.47
C TYR A 198 -6.76 -16.12 -9.93
N TRP A 199 -6.68 -17.42 -10.19
CA TRP A 199 -6.72 -18.01 -11.53
C TRP A 199 -7.90 -17.52 -12.39
N ARG A 200 -9.07 -17.38 -11.78
CA ARG A 200 -10.31 -16.94 -12.46
C ARG A 200 -10.62 -15.47 -12.24
N HIS A 201 -9.63 -14.69 -11.82
CA HIS A 201 -9.84 -13.27 -11.54
C HIS A 201 -10.28 -12.52 -12.81
N PRO A 202 -11.26 -11.59 -12.76
CA PRO A 202 -11.76 -10.89 -13.95
C PRO A 202 -10.67 -10.16 -14.75
N ASN A 203 -9.68 -9.62 -14.05
CA ASN A 203 -8.53 -8.96 -14.67
C ASN A 203 -7.38 -9.95 -14.90
N GLN A 204 -7.46 -10.67 -16.01
CA GLN A 204 -6.44 -11.64 -16.43
C GLN A 204 -5.09 -11.00 -16.75
N THR A 205 -5.07 -9.75 -17.23
CA THR A 205 -3.81 -9.02 -17.49
C THR A 205 -3.02 -8.77 -16.22
N TRP A 206 -3.68 -8.46 -15.10
CA TRP A 206 -3.02 -8.34 -13.80
C TRP A 206 -2.49 -9.71 -13.31
N PHE A 207 -3.32 -10.75 -13.40
CA PHE A 207 -2.92 -12.09 -12.99
C PHE A 207 -1.70 -12.61 -13.80
N LEU A 208 -1.72 -12.41 -15.13
CA LEU A 208 -0.62 -12.79 -16.02
C LEU A 208 0.70 -12.09 -15.67
N LYS A 209 0.67 -10.86 -15.12
CA LYS A 209 1.90 -10.19 -14.65
C LYS A 209 2.54 -10.91 -13.48
N TRP A 210 1.74 -11.42 -12.54
CA TRP A 210 2.24 -12.24 -11.43
C TRP A 210 2.78 -13.59 -11.91
N VAL A 211 2.02 -14.28 -12.75
CA VAL A 211 2.46 -15.57 -13.32
C VAL A 211 3.76 -15.41 -14.10
N THR A 212 3.86 -14.39 -14.97
CA THR A 212 5.09 -14.09 -15.72
C THR A 212 6.26 -13.74 -14.82
N TYR A 213 6.01 -12.99 -13.73
CA TYR A 213 7.06 -12.69 -12.76
C TYR A 213 7.61 -13.96 -12.10
N PHE A 214 6.73 -14.83 -11.61
CA PHE A 214 7.15 -16.05 -10.92
C PHE A 214 7.72 -17.12 -11.87
N SER A 215 7.35 -17.14 -13.15
CA SER A 215 7.95 -18.06 -14.13
C SER A 215 9.44 -17.81 -14.38
N GLN A 216 9.91 -16.62 -14.00
CA GLN A 216 11.31 -16.18 -14.08
C GLN A 216 11.99 -16.08 -12.70
N HIS A 217 11.35 -16.56 -11.63
CA HIS A 217 11.85 -16.45 -10.26
C HIS A 217 13.20 -17.18 -10.08
N PRO A 218 14.13 -16.72 -9.22
CA PRO A 218 15.42 -17.42 -9.01
C PRO A 218 15.28 -18.83 -8.43
N GLU A 219 14.23 -19.07 -7.64
CA GLU A 219 13.95 -20.38 -7.05
C GLU A 219 13.14 -21.29 -7.99
N GLU A 220 13.66 -22.49 -8.24
CA GLU A 220 13.11 -23.46 -9.21
C GLU A 220 11.66 -23.86 -8.91
N SER A 221 11.34 -24.14 -7.65
CA SER A 221 9.98 -24.53 -7.25
C SER A 221 8.93 -23.47 -7.57
N TYR A 222 9.28 -22.18 -7.50
CA TYR A 222 8.36 -21.09 -7.87
C TYR A 222 8.19 -21.00 -9.39
N ARG A 223 9.30 -21.15 -10.14
CA ARG A 223 9.27 -21.14 -11.61
C ARG A 223 8.42 -22.26 -12.16
N ASP A 224 8.68 -23.49 -11.73
CA ASP A 224 8.02 -24.69 -12.25
C ASP A 224 6.52 -24.59 -12.04
N LEU A 225 6.10 -24.19 -10.84
CA LEU A 225 4.71 -23.94 -10.52
C LEU A 225 4.11 -22.89 -11.47
N ALA A 226 4.71 -21.70 -11.56
CA ALA A 226 4.18 -20.62 -12.39
C ALA A 226 4.12 -20.97 -13.89
N GLN A 227 5.05 -21.79 -14.40
CA GLN A 227 5.02 -22.26 -15.78
C GLN A 227 3.83 -23.17 -16.10
N VAL A 228 3.34 -23.95 -15.12
CA VAL A 228 2.10 -24.74 -15.29
C VAL A 228 0.92 -23.79 -15.54
N TYR A 229 0.78 -22.77 -14.70
CA TYR A 229 -0.28 -21.77 -14.84
C TYR A 229 -0.15 -20.98 -16.15
N LEU A 230 1.06 -20.60 -16.57
CA LEU A 230 1.28 -19.88 -17.81
C LEU A 230 0.81 -20.68 -19.04
N LYS A 231 1.21 -21.96 -19.14
CA LYS A 231 0.80 -22.85 -20.23
C LYS A 231 -0.71 -23.04 -20.32
N ASP A 232 -1.39 -23.04 -19.18
CA ASP A 232 -2.84 -23.20 -19.14
C ASP A 232 -3.59 -21.89 -19.48
N LEU A 233 -2.97 -20.73 -19.31
CA LEU A 233 -3.49 -19.45 -19.80
C LEU A 233 -3.34 -19.33 -21.31
N GLU A 234 -2.25 -19.82 -21.90
CA GLU A 234 -2.00 -19.77 -23.35
C GLU A 234 -2.95 -20.66 -24.17
N LYS A 235 -3.58 -21.65 -23.54
CA LYS A 235 -4.56 -22.56 -24.19
C LYS A 235 -5.99 -21.99 -24.26
N LYS A 236 -6.26 -20.87 -23.61
CA LYS A 236 -7.59 -20.24 -23.53
C LYS A 236 -7.69 -19.02 -24.44
#